data_AF-A0A4R9BZX8-F1
#
_entry.id   AF-A0A4R9BZX8-F1
#
_cell.length_a   1.000
_cell.length_b   1.000
_cell.length_c   1.000
_cell.angle_alpha   90.00
_cell.angle_beta   90.00
_cell.angle_gamma   90.00
#
_symmetry.space_group_name_H-M   'P 1'
#
loop_
_entity.id
_entity.type
_entity.pdbx_description
1 polymer ?
#
loop_
_entity_poly.entity_id
_entity_poly.type
_entity_poly.pdbx_seq_one_letter_code
_entity_poly.pdbx_strand_id
1 'polypeptide(L)'
;PGRDYPLAMLLLMVAAICLSSVGGLSIAMVIPGNEINLSAGVMQTFTVLMSHVAPEIEWTVRVISALLLLGVLAEIASWIVGPSRGMYVTAQKTLLPAAFAKMNKNGVPVTLVISQLVITSIALIILTNTGGGNNMSFL
;
A
#
# COMPACT_ATOMS: atom_id res chain seq x y z
N PRO A 1 7.88 -4.95 -29.44
CA PRO A 1 6.85 -4.94 -28.36
C PRO A 1 5.99 -6.20 -28.26
N GLY A 2 5.60 -6.86 -29.36
CA GLY A 2 4.63 -7.97 -29.34
C GLY A 2 5.09 -9.28 -28.66
N ARG A 3 6.40 -9.52 -28.53
CA ARG A 3 6.97 -10.68 -27.79
C ARG A 3 7.71 -10.27 -26.51
N ASP A 4 8.39 -9.12 -26.54
CA ASP A 4 9.13 -8.61 -25.39
C ASP A 4 8.21 -8.21 -24.23
N TYR A 5 7.03 -7.66 -24.53
CA TYR A 5 6.06 -7.27 -23.51
C TYR A 5 5.46 -8.49 -22.77
N PRO A 6 4.98 -9.54 -23.46
CA PRO A 6 4.57 -10.78 -22.79
C PRO A 6 5.69 -11.45 -21.97
N LEU A 7 6.93 -11.48 -22.48
CA LEU A 7 8.06 -12.04 -21.75
C LEU A 7 8.41 -11.23 -20.50
N ALA A 8 8.40 -9.90 -20.60
CA ALA A 8 8.58 -9.02 -19.46
C ALA A 8 7.48 -9.19 -18.42
N MET A 9 6.21 -9.33 -18.85
CA MET A 9 5.08 -9.60 -17.96
C MET A 9 5.23 -10.95 -17.24
N LEU A 10 5.63 -12.00 -17.94
CA LEU A 10 5.86 -13.31 -17.33
C LEU A 10 6.99 -13.25 -16.30
N LEU A 11 8.10 -12.60 -16.63
CA LEU A 11 9.22 -12.41 -15.70
C LEU A 11 8.79 -11.62 -14.46
N LEU A 12 8.09 -10.50 -14.64
CA LEU A 12 7.57 -9.68 -13.54
C LEU A 12 6.58 -10.46 -12.67
N MET A 13 5.72 -11.27 -13.27
CA MET A 13 4.80 -12.14 -12.55
C MET A 13 5.56 -13.15 -11.68
N VAL A 14 6.52 -13.87 -12.25
CA VAL A 14 7.33 -14.85 -11.50
C VAL A 14 8.10 -14.16 -10.37
N ALA A 15 8.73 -13.01 -10.64
CA ALA A 15 9.44 -12.24 -9.64
C ALA A 15 8.50 -11.77 -8.51
N ALA A 16 7.33 -11.24 -8.84
CA ALA A 16 6.34 -10.80 -7.87
C ALA A 16 5.84 -11.95 -7.00
N ILE A 17 5.57 -13.13 -7.60
CA ILE A 17 5.16 -14.33 -6.87
C ILE A 17 6.27 -14.77 -5.92
N CYS A 18 7.51 -14.90 -6.39
CA CYS A 18 8.62 -15.33 -5.55
C CYS A 18 8.89 -14.36 -4.40
N LEU A 19 8.98 -13.06 -4.68
CA LEU A 19 9.24 -12.04 -3.66
C LEU A 19 8.11 -11.97 -2.62
N SER A 20 6.85 -11.99 -3.07
CA SER A 20 5.68 -11.95 -2.16
C SER A 20 5.57 -13.22 -1.34
N SER A 21 5.83 -14.39 -1.94
CA SER A 21 5.77 -15.68 -1.25
C SER A 21 6.86 -15.81 -0.20
N VAL A 22 8.10 -15.41 -0.51
CA VAL A 22 9.21 -15.44 0.45
C VAL A 22 8.93 -14.53 1.65
N GLY A 23 8.42 -13.31 1.41
CA GLY A 23 8.02 -12.39 2.48
C GLY A 23 6.90 -12.97 3.35
N GLY A 24 5.83 -13.47 2.73
CA GLY A 24 4.69 -14.06 3.44
C GLY A 24 5.05 -15.32 4.23
N LEU A 25 5.84 -16.22 3.64
CA LEU A 25 6.31 -17.44 4.31
C LEU A 25 7.22 -17.13 5.48
N SER A 26 8.07 -16.10 5.38
CA SER A 26 8.94 -15.68 6.48
C SER A 26 8.12 -15.27 7.71
N ILE A 27 7.03 -14.54 7.51
CA ILE A 27 6.10 -14.14 8.59
C ILE A 27 5.39 -15.38 9.15
N ALA A 28 4.86 -16.24 8.28
CA ALA A 28 4.08 -17.42 8.66
C ALA A 28 4.88 -18.50 9.41
N MET A 29 6.19 -18.60 9.16
CA MET A 29 7.06 -19.55 9.87
C MET A 29 7.45 -19.04 11.27
N VAL A 30 7.47 -17.73 11.48
CA VAL A 30 7.96 -17.11 12.73
C VAL A 30 6.82 -16.87 13.71
N ILE A 31 5.64 -16.49 13.21
CA ILE A 31 4.49 -16.15 14.05
C ILE A 31 3.42 -17.23 13.89
N PRO A 32 2.91 -17.84 14.99
CA PRO A 32 1.79 -18.76 14.90
C PRO A 32 0.58 -18.06 14.28
N GLY A 33 -0.07 -18.70 13.31
CA GLY A 33 -1.09 -18.07 12.46
C GLY A 33 -2.27 -17.42 13.21
N ASN A 34 -2.53 -17.84 14.45
CA ASN A 34 -3.59 -17.28 15.29
C ASN A 34 -3.23 -15.91 15.92
N GLU A 35 -1.95 -15.52 15.92
CA GLU A 35 -1.46 -14.29 16.57
C GLU A 35 -0.89 -13.26 15.57
N ILE A 36 -0.98 -13.54 14.26
CA ILE A 36 -0.51 -12.62 13.23
C ILE A 36 -1.39 -11.36 13.24
N ASN A 37 -0.81 -10.22 13.65
CA ASN A 37 -1.45 -8.93 13.46
C ASN A 37 -1.30 -8.52 12.00
N LEU A 38 -2.38 -8.37 11.25
CA LEU A 38 -2.31 -8.04 9.83
C LEU A 38 -1.74 -6.64 9.55
N SER A 39 -1.90 -5.69 10.49
CA SER A 39 -1.38 -4.34 10.36
C SER A 39 0.09 -4.23 10.78
N ALA A 40 0.50 -4.99 11.79
CA ALA A 40 1.85 -4.93 12.38
C ALA A 40 2.70 -6.18 12.09
N GLY A 41 2.23 -7.13 11.28
CA GLY A 41 2.80 -8.48 11.16
C GLY A 41 4.25 -8.50 10.68
N VAL A 42 4.61 -7.58 9.79
CA VAL A 42 6.01 -7.39 9.36
C VAL A 42 6.87 -6.98 10.56
N MET A 43 6.41 -6.01 11.36
CA MET A 43 7.17 -5.53 12.51
C MET A 43 7.24 -6.55 13.64
N GLN A 44 6.16 -7.28 13.88
CA GLN A 44 6.14 -8.40 14.81
C GLN A 44 7.18 -9.44 14.41
N THR A 45 7.23 -9.79 13.12
CA THR A 45 8.18 -10.80 12.61
C THR A 45 9.62 -10.36 12.82
N PHE A 46 9.95 -9.09 12.51
CA PHE A 46 11.29 -8.55 12.77
C PHE A 46 11.65 -8.53 14.26
N THR A 47 10.69 -8.22 15.12
CA THR A 47 10.91 -8.20 16.58
C THR A 47 11.21 -9.61 17.09
N VAL A 48 10.41 -10.60 16.70
CA VAL A 48 10.60 -12.00 17.11
C VAL A 48 11.92 -12.54 16.55
N LEU A 49 12.22 -12.33 15.28
CA LEU A 49 13.49 -12.77 14.67
C LEU A 49 14.71 -12.14 15.35
N MET A 50 14.71 -10.83 15.59
CA MET A 50 15.85 -10.17 16.23
C MET A 50 16.00 -10.54 17.69
N SER A 51 14.90 -10.78 18.41
CA SER A 51 14.98 -11.29 19.78
C SER A 51 15.66 -12.67 19.86
N HIS A 52 15.53 -13.48 18.81
CA HIS A 52 16.14 -14.82 18.75
C HIS A 52 17.59 -14.81 18.25
N VAL A 53 17.91 -13.96 17.27
CA VAL A 53 19.24 -13.93 16.61
C VAL A 53 20.22 -13.01 17.34
N ALA A 54 19.78 -11.84 17.79
CA ALA A 54 20.64 -10.81 18.35
C ALA A 54 19.87 -9.96 19.39
N PRO A 55 19.61 -10.51 20.59
CA PRO A 55 18.83 -9.83 21.63
C PRO A 55 19.42 -8.49 22.07
N GLU A 56 20.74 -8.29 21.93
CA GLU A 56 21.39 -7.02 22.26
C GLU A 56 21.15 -5.89 21.23
N ILE A 57 20.59 -6.22 20.05
CA ILE A 57 20.41 -5.28 18.93
C ILE A 57 18.91 -5.02 18.66
N GLU A 58 18.07 -5.07 19.69
CA GLU A 58 16.63 -4.79 19.58
C GLU A 58 16.34 -3.39 18.99
N TRP A 59 17.23 -2.41 19.21
CA TRP A 59 17.10 -1.06 18.66
C TRP A 59 17.08 -1.02 17.12
N THR A 60 17.68 -1.99 16.44
CA THR A 60 17.68 -2.08 14.97
C THR A 60 16.27 -2.25 14.42
N VAL A 61 15.39 -2.95 15.15
CA VAL A 61 13.98 -3.11 14.75
C VAL A 61 13.29 -1.75 14.63
N ARG A 62 13.58 -0.81 15.54
CA ARG A 62 13.03 0.55 15.49
C ARG A 62 13.54 1.32 14.27
N VAL A 63 14.80 1.15 13.89
CA VAL A 63 15.37 1.78 12.68
C VAL A 63 14.71 1.21 11.42
N ILE A 64 14.57 -0.11 11.33
CA ILE A 64 13.85 -0.76 10.22
C ILE A 64 12.39 -0.27 10.16
N SER A 65 11.72 -0.12 11.31
CA SER A 65 10.37 0.44 11.39
C SER A 65 10.29 1.83 10.77
N ALA A 66 11.26 2.70 11.09
CA ALA A 66 11.31 4.05 10.55
C ALA A 66 11.54 4.06 9.03
N LEU A 67 12.41 3.18 8.52
CA LEU A 67 12.64 3.03 7.08
C LEU A 67 11.39 2.52 6.36
N LEU A 68 10.68 1.54 6.93
CA LEU A 68 9.42 1.04 6.38
C LEU A 68 8.34 2.12 6.39
N LEU A 69 8.21 2.88 7.48
CA LEU A 69 7.29 4.01 7.56
C LEU A 69 7.59 5.04 6.46
N LEU A 70 8.85 5.41 6.26
CA LEU A 70 9.24 6.33 5.19
C LEU A 70 8.93 5.77 3.80
N GLY A 71 9.15 4.48 3.57
CA GLY A 71 8.82 3.81 2.31
C GLY A 71 7.31 3.87 2.02
N VAL A 72 6.49 3.52 3.01
CA VAL A 72 5.02 3.57 2.89
C VAL A 72 4.52 4.99 2.69
N LEU A 73 5.08 5.98 3.38
CA LEU A 73 4.73 7.39 3.19
C LEU A 73 5.06 7.89 1.79
N ALA A 74 6.22 7.49 1.24
CA ALA A 74 6.60 7.83 -0.13
C ALA A 74 5.65 7.18 -1.15
N GLU A 75 5.27 5.92 -0.92
CA GLU A 75 4.28 5.24 -1.75
C GLU A 75 2.94 5.97 -1.73
N ILE A 76 2.37 6.22 -0.54
CA ILE A 76 1.09 6.94 -0.39
C ILE A 76 1.15 8.31 -1.09
N ALA A 77 2.25 9.06 -0.96
CA ALA A 77 2.42 10.34 -1.63
C ALA A 77 2.33 10.23 -3.17
N SER A 78 2.86 9.15 -3.76
CA SER A 78 2.77 8.90 -5.20
C SER A 78 1.34 8.57 -5.65
N TRP A 79 0.57 7.86 -4.82
CA TRP A 79 -0.83 7.48 -5.07
C TRP A 79 -1.81 8.66 -5.02
N ILE A 80 -1.44 9.78 -4.39
CA ILE A 80 -2.30 10.98 -4.36
C ILE A 80 -2.36 11.63 -5.75
N VAL A 81 -1.27 11.61 -6.52
CA VAL A 81 -1.17 12.32 -7.80
C VAL A 81 -1.39 11.41 -9.00
N GLY A 82 -0.97 10.14 -8.92
CA GLY A 82 -1.02 9.19 -10.04
C GLY A 82 -2.42 8.99 -10.64
N PRO A 83 -3.40 8.48 -9.87
CA PRO A 83 -4.76 8.22 -10.33
C PRO A 83 -5.49 9.48 -10.79
N SER A 84 -5.30 10.60 -10.08
CA SER A 84 -5.93 11.87 -10.45
C SER A 84 -5.44 12.37 -11.81
N ARG A 85 -4.15 12.20 -12.14
CA ARG A 85 -3.63 12.47 -13.48
C ARG A 85 -4.16 11.49 -14.52
N GLY A 86 -4.32 10.20 -14.18
CA GLY A 86 -4.93 9.20 -15.07
C GLY A 86 -6.38 9.57 -15.45
N MET A 87 -7.19 9.96 -14.46
CA MET A 87 -8.59 10.37 -14.67
C MET A 87 -8.75 11.71 -15.38
N TYR A 88 -7.71 12.55 -15.39
CA TYR A 88 -7.73 13.83 -16.10
C TYR A 88 -7.93 13.66 -17.61
N VAL A 89 -7.44 12.58 -18.21
CA VAL A 89 -7.66 12.27 -19.64
C VAL A 89 -9.16 12.09 -19.93
N THR A 90 -9.90 11.51 -18.99
CA THR A 90 -11.36 11.31 -19.07
C THR A 90 -12.10 12.65 -18.93
N ALA A 91 -11.60 13.55 -18.08
CA ALA A 91 -12.14 14.91 -17.95
C ALA A 91 -11.94 15.75 -19.23
N GLN A 92 -10.82 15.58 -19.93
CA GLN A 92 -10.57 16.24 -21.23
C GLN A 92 -11.51 15.74 -22.34
N LYS A 93 -12.01 14.51 -22.24
CA LYS A 93 -12.98 13.94 -23.19
C LYS A 93 -14.43 14.32 -22.86
N THR A 94 -14.65 15.27 -21.93
CA THR A 94 -15.98 15.73 -21.49
C THR A 94 -16.86 14.64 -20.87
N LEU A 95 -16.24 13.52 -20.47
CA LEU A 95 -16.92 12.39 -19.83
C LEU A 95 -17.15 12.63 -18.32
N LEU A 96 -16.44 13.59 -17.73
CA LEU A 96 -16.62 14.04 -16.35
C LEU A 96 -17.19 15.45 -16.30
N PRO A 97 -17.97 15.81 -15.25
CA PRO A 97 -18.50 17.16 -15.09
C PRO A 97 -17.41 18.22 -15.15
N ALA A 98 -17.71 19.39 -15.72
CA ALA A 98 -16.73 20.47 -15.93
C ALA A 98 -15.97 20.90 -14.65
N ALA A 99 -16.57 20.70 -13.47
CA ALA A 99 -15.91 20.92 -12.18
C ALA A 99 -14.67 20.02 -11.95
N PHE A 100 -14.64 18.81 -12.52
CA PHE A 100 -13.54 17.84 -12.40
C PHE A 100 -12.43 18.03 -13.44
N ALA A 101 -12.68 18.82 -14.49
CA ALA A 101 -11.67 19.21 -15.47
C ALA A 101 -10.79 20.39 -15.01
N LYS A 102 -11.10 20.99 -13.85
CA LYS A 102 -10.37 22.16 -13.33
C LYS A 102 -9.00 21.76 -12.77
N MET A 103 -7.93 22.29 -13.36
CA MET A 103 -6.56 22.14 -12.88
C MET A 103 -6.05 23.39 -12.16
N ASN A 104 -5.13 23.20 -11.22
CA ASN A 104 -4.35 24.28 -10.61
C ASN A 104 -3.14 24.64 -11.51
N LYS A 105 -2.46 25.76 -11.22
CA LYS A 105 -1.27 26.28 -11.93
C LYS A 105 -0.13 25.25 -12.08
N ASN A 106 -0.09 24.25 -11.20
CA ASN A 106 0.91 23.18 -11.20
C ASN A 106 0.48 21.94 -12.01
N GLY A 107 -0.58 22.03 -12.83
CA GLY A 107 -1.07 20.91 -13.66
C GLY A 107 -1.67 19.75 -12.87
N VAL A 108 -2.19 20.03 -11.67
CA VAL A 108 -2.82 19.04 -10.79
C VAL A 108 -4.34 19.26 -10.81
N PRO A 109 -5.16 18.23 -11.11
CA PRO A 109 -6.61 18.33 -11.05
C PRO A 109 -7.09 18.24 -9.59
N VAL A 110 -7.11 19.39 -8.91
CA VAL A 110 -7.37 19.48 -7.46
C VAL A 110 -8.76 18.93 -7.09
N THR A 111 -9.78 19.15 -7.91
CA THR A 111 -11.13 18.63 -7.65
C THR A 111 -11.16 17.10 -7.61
N LEU A 112 -10.40 16.43 -8.49
CA LEU A 112 -10.29 14.96 -8.51
C LEU A 112 -9.51 14.41 -7.32
N VAL A 113 -8.44 15.10 -6.91
CA VAL A 113 -7.69 14.74 -5.71
C VAL A 113 -8.58 14.85 -4.47
N ILE A 114 -9.30 15.97 -4.31
CA ILE A 114 -10.19 16.18 -3.16
C ILE A 114 -11.30 15.13 -3.13
N SER A 115 -11.96 14.83 -4.26
CA SER A 115 -13.00 13.80 -4.27
C SER A 115 -12.45 12.42 -3.88
N GLN A 116 -11.27 12.05 -4.38
CA GLN A 116 -10.63 10.79 -4.01
C GLN A 116 -10.32 10.75 -2.50
N LEU A 117 -9.78 11.84 -1.95
CA LEU A 117 -9.48 11.94 -0.51
C LEU A 117 -10.72 11.90 0.36
N VAL A 118 -11.84 12.49 -0.08
CA VAL A 118 -13.12 12.41 0.63
C VAL A 118 -13.63 10.97 0.65
N ILE A 119 -13.62 10.29 -0.50
CA ILE A 119 -14.07 8.89 -0.61
C ILE A 119 -13.20 7.99 0.27
N THR A 120 -11.87 8.11 0.21
CA THR A 120 -10.97 7.30 1.04
C THR A 120 -11.12 7.63 2.53
N SER A 121 -11.35 8.88 2.90
CA SER A 121 -11.60 9.27 4.30
C SER A 121 -12.90 8.66 4.83
N ILE A 122 -13.98 8.71 4.05
CA ILE A 122 -15.26 8.08 4.43
C ILE A 122 -15.09 6.57 4.55
N ALA A 123 -14.44 5.93 3.57
CA ALA A 123 -14.16 4.50 3.60
C ALA A 123 -13.33 4.13 4.84
N LEU A 124 -12.31 4.92 5.19
CA LEU A 124 -11.48 4.70 6.37
C LEU A 124 -12.26 4.87 7.67
N ILE A 125 -13.13 5.88 7.77
CA ILE A 125 -14.02 6.07 8.93
C ILE A 125 -14.95 4.87 9.10
N ILE A 126 -15.56 4.41 8.01
CA ILE A 126 -16.46 3.24 8.03
C ILE A 126 -15.67 1.99 8.40
N LEU A 127 -14.56 1.70 7.74
CA LEU A 127 -13.75 0.50 8.02
C LEU A 127 -13.18 0.51 9.43
N THR A 128 -12.79 1.67 9.96
CA THR A 128 -12.25 1.78 11.33
C THR A 128 -13.34 1.66 12.40
N ASN A 129 -14.51 2.29 12.20
CA ASN A 129 -15.59 2.23 13.19
C ASN A 129 -16.43 0.94 13.09
N THR A 130 -16.59 0.38 11.89
CA THR A 130 -17.31 -0.88 11.66
C THR A 130 -16.39 -2.09 11.83
N GLY A 131 -15.08 -1.97 11.58
CA GLY A 131 -14.07 -3.00 11.80
C GLY A 131 -13.62 -3.16 13.25
N GLY A 132 -14.34 -2.55 14.20
CA GLY A 132 -14.05 -2.63 15.63
C GLY A 132 -14.18 -4.07 16.16
N GLY A 133 -13.04 -4.68 16.45
CA GLY A 133 -12.91 -5.74 17.46
C GLY A 133 -13.09 -7.18 17.01
N ASN A 134 -13.50 -7.47 15.78
CA ASN A 134 -13.52 -8.84 15.28
C ASN A 134 -12.97 -8.88 13.86
N ASN A 135 -11.98 -9.74 13.63
CA ASN A 135 -11.35 -10.08 12.34
C ASN A 135 -12.31 -10.08 11.13
N MET A 136 -12.68 -8.91 10.62
CA MET A 136 -13.43 -8.74 9.37
C MET A 136 -12.52 -8.90 8.14
N SER A 137 -11.29 -9.39 8.32
CA SER A 137 -10.40 -9.72 7.20
C SER A 137 -10.85 -10.95 6.40
N PHE A 138 -11.93 -11.61 6.84
CA PHE A 138 -12.57 -12.71 6.12
C PHE A 138 -14.09 -12.48 6.04
N LEU A 139 -14.48 -11.55 5.17
CA LEU A 139 -15.67 -11.71 4.35
C LEU A 139 -15.27 -11.62 2.88
#